data_AF-A0A842PHP8-F1
#
_entry.id   AF-A0A842PHP8-F1
#
_cell.length_a   1.000
_cell.length_b   1.000
_cell.length_c   1.000
_cell.angle_alpha   90.00
_cell.angle_beta   90.00
_cell.angle_gamma   90.00
#
_symmetry.space_group_name_H-M   'P 1'
#
loop_
_entity.id
_entity.type
_entity.pdbx_description
1 polymer ?
#
loop_
_entity_poly.entity_id
_entity_poly.type
_entity_poly.pdbx_seq_one_letter_code
_entity_poly.pdbx_strand_id
1 'polypeptide(L)'
;MTKVEELGGLLKRIGIFNPELFESSFDDRLIFQKTVYLLQAFGLYLGYYFSWYIHGPYSTQLTRDGFALIDKYQEVPPVRFIEDEDEVLFREFHFFLGTRKNDADWLEILASLHFLKKLYPTEEKERIINKVMDKDPHFSRGICEEAWEYLKKFGLCNKK
;
A
#
# COMPACT_ATOMS: atom_id res chain seq x y z
N MET A 1 19.84 -7.69 10.96
CA MET A 1 19.35 -6.54 10.17
C MET A 1 18.34 -5.82 11.04
N THR A 2 18.29 -4.49 11.02
CA THR A 2 17.28 -3.71 11.75
C THR A 2 15.97 -3.69 10.96
N LYS A 3 14.84 -3.41 11.63
CA LYS A 3 13.52 -3.28 10.97
C LYS A 3 13.52 -2.30 9.80
N VAL A 4 14.26 -1.19 9.91
CA VAL A 4 14.39 -0.16 8.86
C VAL A 4 15.14 -0.72 7.65
N GLU A 5 16.21 -1.48 7.88
CA GLU A 5 16.98 -2.11 6.80
C GLU A 5 16.18 -3.24 6.13
N GLU A 6 15.42 -4.04 6.89
CA GLU A 6 14.53 -5.06 6.33
C GLU A 6 13.46 -4.44 5.43
N LEU A 7 12.83 -3.35 5.89
CA LEU A 7 11.91 -2.55 5.07
C LEU A 7 12.61 -2.09 3.79
N GLY A 8 13.81 -1.51 3.89
CA GLY A 8 14.58 -1.06 2.73
C GLY A 8 14.87 -2.17 1.73
N GLY A 9 15.25 -3.35 2.21
CA GLY A 9 15.51 -4.50 1.36
C GLY A 9 14.27 -4.99 0.61
N LEU A 10 13.09 -4.93 1.25
CA LEU A 10 11.82 -5.23 0.59
C LEU A 10 11.46 -4.16 -0.45
N LEU A 11 11.61 -2.89 -0.11
CA LEU A 11 11.34 -1.77 -1.03
C LEU A 11 12.23 -1.83 -2.28
N LYS A 12 13.49 -2.31 -2.17
CA LYS A 12 14.35 -2.56 -3.34
C LYS A 12 13.76 -3.58 -4.30
N ARG A 13 13.13 -4.64 -3.78
CA ARG A 13 12.49 -5.66 -4.60
C ARG A 13 11.20 -5.16 -5.24
N ILE A 14 10.45 -4.31 -4.55
CA ILE A 14 9.22 -3.70 -5.07
C ILE A 14 9.55 -2.61 -6.11
N GLY A 15 10.65 -1.88 -5.89
CA GLY A 15 11.17 -0.84 -6.78
C GLY A 15 10.27 0.39 -6.82
N ILE A 16 9.83 0.88 -5.66
CA ILE A 16 8.97 2.06 -5.51
C ILE A 16 9.57 3.15 -4.61
N PHE A 17 10.74 2.90 -4.00
CA PHE A 17 11.37 3.85 -3.08
C PHE A 17 12.60 4.48 -3.71
N ASN A 18 12.57 5.81 -3.80
CA ASN A 18 13.71 6.66 -4.12
C ASN A 18 13.89 7.65 -2.95
N PRO A 19 15.06 7.69 -2.27
CA PRO A 19 15.27 8.55 -1.11
C PRO A 19 15.00 10.04 -1.35
N GLU A 20 15.49 10.60 -2.46
CA GLU A 20 15.36 12.03 -2.79
C GLU A 20 13.90 12.39 -3.08
N LEU A 21 13.20 11.53 -3.84
CA LEU A 21 11.79 11.73 -4.12
C LEU A 21 10.94 11.55 -2.86
N PHE A 22 11.23 10.54 -2.03
CA PHE A 22 10.50 10.34 -0.77
C PHE A 22 10.59 11.57 0.15
N GLU A 23 11.77 12.21 0.22
CA GLU A 23 11.96 13.42 1.02
C GLU A 23 11.20 14.62 0.45
N SER A 24 11.25 14.82 -0.86
CA SER A 24 10.76 16.05 -1.51
C SER A 24 9.33 15.98 -2.06
N SER A 25 8.81 14.78 -2.35
CA SER A 25 7.54 14.54 -3.03
C SER A 25 6.49 13.97 -2.09
N PHE A 26 5.32 14.61 -2.07
CA PHE A 26 4.16 14.11 -1.33
C PHE A 26 3.66 12.79 -1.94
N ASP A 27 3.61 12.70 -3.27
CA ASP A 27 3.09 11.53 -3.99
C ASP A 27 3.96 10.30 -3.74
N ASP A 28 5.28 10.45 -3.67
CA ASP A 28 6.18 9.33 -3.35
C ASP A 28 6.00 8.82 -1.91
N ARG A 29 5.75 9.72 -0.95
CA ARG A 29 5.37 9.32 0.42
C ARG A 29 4.01 8.63 0.44
N LEU A 30 3.08 9.08 -0.39
CA LEU A 30 1.76 8.49 -0.52
C LEU A 30 1.88 7.07 -1.10
N ILE A 31 2.55 6.89 -2.23
CA ILE A 31 2.85 5.59 -2.87
C ILE A 31 3.49 4.65 -1.85
N PHE A 32 4.50 5.10 -1.12
CA PHE A 32 5.16 4.33 -0.07
C PHE A 32 4.16 3.85 1.00
N GLN A 33 3.34 4.75 1.55
CA GLN A 33 2.34 4.42 2.58
C GLN A 33 1.31 3.40 2.08
N LYS A 34 0.75 3.61 0.89
CA LYS A 34 -0.28 2.73 0.33
C LYS A 34 0.28 1.38 -0.08
N THR A 35 1.48 1.35 -0.64
CA THR A 35 2.14 0.10 -1.06
C THR A 35 2.40 -0.81 0.14
N VAL A 36 2.96 -0.28 1.24
CA VAL A 36 3.23 -1.09 2.43
C VAL A 36 1.93 -1.50 3.13
N TYR A 37 0.90 -0.66 3.14
CA TYR A 37 -0.42 -1.06 3.61
C TYR A 37 -0.98 -2.26 2.82
N LEU A 38 -0.96 -2.17 1.49
CA LEU A 38 -1.48 -3.21 0.59
C LEU A 38 -0.66 -4.50 0.70
N LEU A 39 0.67 -4.42 0.88
CA LEU A 39 1.52 -5.57 1.16
C LEU A 39 1.04 -6.34 2.41
N GLN A 40 0.75 -5.62 3.50
CA GLN A 40 0.17 -6.27 4.70
C GLN A 40 -1.25 -6.78 4.48
N ALA A 41 -2.03 -6.16 3.58
CA ALA A 41 -3.36 -6.64 3.20
C ALA A 41 -3.31 -7.99 2.45
N PHE A 42 -2.22 -8.25 1.72
CA PHE A 42 -1.93 -9.56 1.13
C PHE A 42 -1.52 -10.63 2.16
N GLY A 43 -1.37 -10.27 3.43
CA GLY A 43 -1.00 -11.20 4.51
C GLY A 43 0.47 -11.09 4.96
N LEU A 44 1.29 -10.29 4.25
CA LEU A 44 2.70 -10.09 4.58
C LEU A 44 2.88 -9.01 5.64
N TYR A 45 2.67 -9.39 6.90
CA TYR A 45 2.66 -8.46 8.02
C TYR A 45 4.06 -7.98 8.42
N LEU A 46 4.30 -6.67 8.31
CA LEU A 46 5.58 -6.02 8.64
C LEU A 46 5.56 -5.30 10.01
N GLY A 47 4.49 -5.48 10.80
CA GLY A 47 4.38 -4.83 12.11
C GLY A 47 4.02 -3.34 12.04
N TYR A 48 3.42 -2.86 10.95
CA TYR A 48 2.92 -1.48 10.85
C TYR A 48 1.42 -1.43 11.11
N TYR A 49 1.02 -0.49 11.95
CA TYR A 49 -0.39 -0.19 12.23
C TYR A 49 -0.83 1.01 11.41
N PHE A 50 -2.04 0.93 10.85
CA PHE A 50 -2.62 1.97 10.00
C PHE A 50 -3.93 2.46 10.59
N SER A 51 -4.11 3.77 10.60
CA SER A 51 -5.36 4.45 10.94
C SER A 51 -5.92 5.18 9.72
N TRP A 52 -7.22 5.45 9.73
CA TRP A 52 -7.83 6.30 8.71
C TRP A 52 -7.34 7.75 8.85
N TYR A 53 -6.91 8.35 7.75
CA TYR A 53 -6.45 9.74 7.68
C TYR A 53 -6.97 10.42 6.40
N ILE A 54 -6.58 11.67 6.17
CA ILE A 54 -7.05 12.51 5.05
C ILE A 54 -6.96 11.73 3.71
N HIS A 55 -5.81 11.11 3.45
CA HIS A 55 -5.55 10.35 2.22
C HIS A 55 -5.79 8.83 2.37
N GLY A 56 -6.64 8.40 3.31
CA GLY A 56 -6.92 6.99 3.60
C GLY A 56 -5.93 6.39 4.61
N PRO A 57 -5.61 5.07 4.55
CA PRO A 57 -4.80 4.42 5.58
C PRO A 57 -3.40 4.99 5.67
N TYR A 58 -2.98 5.39 6.87
CA TYR A 58 -1.69 6.01 7.13
C TYR A 58 -1.03 5.45 8.39
N SER A 59 0.30 5.29 8.36
CA SER A 59 1.10 4.87 9.49
C SER A 59 2.22 5.87 9.78
N THR A 60 2.12 6.56 10.92
CA THR A 60 3.15 7.49 11.39
C THR A 60 4.48 6.79 11.67
N GLN A 61 4.45 5.56 12.18
CA GLN A 61 5.65 4.78 12.42
C GLN A 61 6.35 4.46 11.09
N LEU A 62 5.59 4.06 10.07
CA LEU A 62 6.14 3.80 8.74
C LEU A 62 6.79 5.06 8.13
N THR A 63 6.19 6.24 8.31
CA THR A 63 6.80 7.50 7.86
C THR A 63 8.15 7.75 8.53
N ARG A 64 8.24 7.55 9.85
CA ARG A 64 9.51 7.70 10.59
C ARG A 64 10.58 6.74 10.08
N ASP A 65 10.19 5.48 9.84
CA ASP A 65 11.11 4.46 9.33
C ASP A 65 11.53 4.75 7.87
N GLY A 66 10.65 5.34 7.06
CA GLY A 66 10.97 5.84 5.72
C GLY A 66 12.00 6.97 5.73
N PHE A 67 11.86 7.97 6.62
CA PHE A 67 12.87 9.02 6.78
C PHE A 67 14.20 8.48 7.32
N ALA A 68 14.16 7.55 8.28
CA ALA A 68 15.36 6.89 8.80
C ALA A 68 16.08 6.01 7.75
N LEU A 69 15.38 5.63 6.68
CA LEU A 69 15.92 4.82 5.60
C LEU A 69 16.68 5.64 4.55
N ILE A 70 16.41 6.94 4.41
CA ILE A 70 16.97 7.81 3.34
C ILE A 70 18.50 7.63 3.23
N ASP A 71 19.21 7.82 4.33
CA ASP A 71 20.69 7.78 4.37
C ASP A 71 21.26 6.35 4.22
N LYS A 72 20.43 5.32 4.45
CA LYS A 72 20.87 3.92 4.50
C LYS A 72 20.51 3.15 3.24
N TYR A 73 19.53 3.63 2.47
CA TYR A 73 18.87 2.85 1.44
C TYR A 73 19.83 2.30 0.38
N GLN A 74 20.88 3.05 0.03
CA GLN A 74 21.85 2.59 -0.97
C GLN A 74 22.61 1.36 -0.51
N GLU A 75 23.00 1.30 0.75
CA GLU A 75 23.82 0.23 1.34
C GLU A 75 23.01 -1.01 1.73
N VAL A 76 21.70 -0.87 1.90
CA VAL A 76 20.80 -1.97 2.27
C VAL A 76 20.67 -2.98 1.12
N PRO A 77 20.99 -4.28 1.31
CA PRO A 77 20.76 -5.30 0.29
C PRO A 77 19.27 -5.67 0.19
N PRO A 78 18.80 -6.18 -0.96
CA PRO A 78 17.45 -6.72 -1.05
C PRO A 78 17.28 -7.94 -0.13
N VAL A 79 16.10 -8.09 0.47
CA VAL A 79 15.79 -9.20 1.40
C VAL A 79 14.66 -10.09 0.88
N ARG A 80 14.63 -11.34 1.35
CA ARG A 80 13.57 -12.30 1.04
C ARG A 80 12.83 -12.73 2.29
N PHE A 81 11.56 -13.07 2.12
CA PHE A 81 10.84 -13.83 3.14
C PHE A 81 11.49 -15.20 3.28
N ILE A 82 11.50 -15.71 4.51
CA ILE A 82 12.12 -17.00 4.84
C ILE A 82 11.21 -18.14 4.37
N GLU A 83 9.91 -18.00 4.62
CA GLU A 83 8.90 -18.99 4.26
C GLU A 83 8.55 -18.90 2.77
N ASP A 84 8.47 -20.04 2.09
CA ASP A 84 8.16 -20.11 0.67
C ASP A 84 6.74 -19.60 0.36
N GLU A 85 5.78 -19.83 1.27
CA GLU A 85 4.41 -19.33 1.15
C GLU A 85 4.37 -17.80 1.14
N ASP A 86 5.16 -17.14 1.98
CA ASP A 86 5.26 -15.68 2.01
C ASP A 86 5.90 -15.13 0.73
N GLU A 87 6.88 -15.84 0.16
CA GLU A 87 7.44 -15.49 -1.15
C GLU A 87 6.43 -15.68 -2.29
N VAL A 88 5.51 -16.65 -2.21
CA VAL A 88 4.38 -16.78 -3.15
C VAL A 88 3.48 -15.55 -3.05
N LEU A 89 3.05 -15.18 -1.83
CA LEU A 89 2.22 -14.00 -1.60
C LEU A 89 2.91 -12.71 -2.07
N PHE A 90 4.23 -12.61 -1.91
CA PHE A 90 4.99 -11.45 -2.36
C PHE A 90 4.99 -11.34 -3.89
N ARG A 91 5.10 -12.46 -4.62
CA ARG A 91 4.99 -12.47 -6.08
C ARG A 91 3.59 -12.09 -6.55
N GLU A 92 2.55 -12.57 -5.88
CA GLU A 92 1.17 -12.18 -6.18
C GLU A 92 0.94 -10.69 -5.92
N PHE A 93 1.46 -10.16 -4.81
CA PHE A 93 1.45 -8.73 -4.51
C PHE A 93 2.20 -7.91 -5.56
N HIS A 94 3.38 -8.35 -5.98
CA HIS A 94 4.14 -7.67 -7.02
C HIS A 94 3.38 -7.68 -8.37
N PHE A 95 2.70 -8.78 -8.69
CA PHE A 95 1.81 -8.85 -9.86
C PHE A 95 0.59 -7.93 -9.73
N PHE A 96 0.02 -7.80 -8.53
CA PHE A 96 -1.06 -6.87 -8.19
C PHE A 96 -0.68 -5.39 -8.35
N LEU A 97 0.55 -5.01 -8.00
CA LEU A 97 0.99 -3.63 -8.24
C LEU A 97 1.09 -3.33 -9.75
N GLY A 98 1.52 -4.33 -10.54
CA GLY A 98 1.56 -4.26 -12.00
C GLY A 98 2.30 -3.02 -12.52
N THR A 99 1.77 -2.44 -13.61
CA THR A 99 2.32 -1.23 -14.23
C THR A 99 1.93 0.06 -13.49
N ARG A 100 0.94 0.00 -12.58
CA ARG A 100 0.42 1.16 -11.82
C ARG A 100 1.06 1.30 -10.44
N LYS A 101 2.20 0.65 -10.20
CA LYS A 101 2.92 0.69 -8.91
C LYS A 101 3.42 2.08 -8.49
N ASN A 102 3.50 3.01 -9.43
CA ASN A 102 3.89 4.41 -9.19
C ASN A 102 2.72 5.38 -9.42
N ASP A 103 1.49 4.88 -9.53
CA ASP A 103 0.28 5.69 -9.70
C ASP A 103 -0.31 5.96 -8.30
N ALA A 104 -0.04 7.17 -7.78
CA ALA A 104 -0.37 7.55 -6.41
C ALA A 104 -1.88 7.50 -6.14
N ASP A 105 -2.69 8.04 -7.07
CA ASP A 105 -4.14 8.05 -6.99
C ASP A 105 -4.70 6.62 -7.00
N TRP A 106 -4.22 5.77 -7.91
CA TRP A 106 -4.65 4.38 -7.99
C TRP A 106 -4.39 3.62 -6.68
N LEU A 107 -3.19 3.76 -6.13
CA LEU A 107 -2.83 3.11 -4.86
C LEU A 107 -3.62 3.70 -3.69
N GLU A 108 -3.89 5.01 -3.68
CA GLU A 108 -4.73 5.64 -2.67
C GLU A 108 -6.16 5.08 -2.71
N ILE A 109 -6.76 4.97 -3.90
CA ILE A 109 -8.11 4.43 -4.08
C ILE A 109 -8.15 2.97 -3.60
N LEU A 110 -7.24 2.11 -4.07
CA LEU A 110 -7.17 0.69 -3.68
C LEU A 110 -7.06 0.53 -2.16
N ALA A 111 -6.11 1.23 -1.55
CA ALA A 111 -5.88 1.16 -0.12
C ALA A 111 -7.06 1.72 0.69
N SER A 112 -7.69 2.80 0.21
CA SER A 112 -8.85 3.42 0.86
C SER A 112 -10.08 2.52 0.82
N LEU A 113 -10.41 1.95 -0.34
CA LEU A 113 -11.53 1.03 -0.51
C LEU A 113 -11.35 -0.22 0.36
N HIS A 114 -10.17 -0.84 0.33
CA HIS A 114 -9.86 -2.01 1.14
C HIS A 114 -9.94 -1.69 2.64
N PHE A 115 -9.36 -0.57 3.08
CA PHE A 115 -9.39 -0.18 4.50
C PHE A 115 -10.81 0.06 5.00
N LEU A 116 -11.63 0.79 4.24
CA LEU A 116 -13.02 1.05 4.62
C LEU A 116 -13.87 -0.21 4.60
N LYS A 117 -13.66 -1.12 3.64
CA LYS A 117 -14.35 -2.42 3.64
C LYS A 117 -13.97 -3.25 4.87
N LYS A 118 -12.71 -3.20 5.31
CA LYS A 118 -12.27 -3.86 6.55
C LYS A 118 -12.88 -3.20 7.80
N LEU A 119 -12.98 -1.87 7.82
CA LEU A 119 -13.54 -1.12 8.95
C LEU A 119 -15.06 -1.26 9.05
N TYR A 120 -15.74 -1.40 7.91
CA TYR A 120 -17.18 -1.55 7.81
C TYR A 120 -17.54 -2.79 6.97
N PRO A 121 -17.38 -4.02 7.52
CA PRO A 121 -17.55 -5.25 6.75
C PRO A 121 -18.95 -5.42 6.16
N THR A 122 -19.98 -4.91 6.84
CA THR A 122 -21.39 -5.00 6.43
C THR A 122 -21.85 -3.86 5.55
N GLU A 123 -21.03 -2.83 5.32
CA GLU A 123 -21.40 -1.74 4.43
C GLU A 123 -21.33 -2.19 2.96
N GLU A 124 -22.33 -1.74 2.20
CA GLU A 124 -22.47 -1.98 0.78
C GLU A 124 -21.36 -1.30 -0.02
N LYS A 125 -21.01 -1.91 -1.16
CA LYS A 125 -19.96 -1.43 -2.08
C LYS A 125 -20.14 0.05 -2.40
N GLU A 126 -21.36 0.45 -2.74
CA GLU A 126 -21.68 1.80 -3.21
C GLU A 126 -21.42 2.85 -2.12
N ARG A 127 -21.71 2.53 -0.86
CA ARG A 127 -21.45 3.44 0.25
C ARG A 127 -19.96 3.61 0.51
N ILE A 128 -19.18 2.53 0.38
CA ILE A 128 -17.73 2.60 0.53
C ILE A 128 -17.10 3.39 -0.62
N ILE A 129 -17.55 3.16 -1.86
CA ILE A 129 -17.10 3.94 -3.02
C ILE A 129 -17.40 5.42 -2.84
N ASN A 130 -18.62 5.77 -2.43
CA ASN A 130 -18.98 7.17 -2.18
C ASN A 130 -18.08 7.81 -1.11
N LYS A 131 -17.81 7.11 0.00
CA LYS A 131 -16.87 7.60 1.03
C LYS A 131 -15.45 7.84 0.51
N VAL A 132 -14.98 7.10 -0.49
CA VAL A 132 -13.67 7.32 -1.11
C VAL A 132 -13.72 8.51 -2.07
N MET A 133 -14.77 8.61 -2.89
CA MET A 133 -14.97 9.73 -3.81
C MET A 133 -15.11 11.07 -3.10
N ASP A 134 -15.76 11.10 -1.92
CA ASP A 134 -15.94 12.32 -1.13
C ASP A 134 -14.61 12.90 -0.60
N LYS A 135 -13.51 12.14 -0.64
CA LYS A 135 -12.19 12.58 -0.18
C LYS A 135 -11.46 13.47 -1.19
N ASP A 136 -11.60 13.16 -2.47
CA ASP A 136 -10.89 13.85 -3.54
C ASP A 136 -11.78 13.98 -4.80
N PRO A 137 -12.05 15.20 -5.28
CA PRO A 137 -12.90 15.42 -6.44
C PRO A 137 -12.37 14.80 -7.74
N HIS A 138 -11.09 14.43 -7.82
CA HIS A 138 -10.52 13.75 -8.99
C HIS A 138 -10.88 12.25 -9.04
N PHE A 139 -11.32 11.67 -7.92
CA PHE A 139 -11.71 10.26 -7.88
C PHE A 139 -13.10 10.07 -8.50
N SER A 140 -13.11 9.78 -9.80
CA SER A 140 -14.34 9.45 -10.51
C SER A 140 -14.93 8.11 -10.06
N ARG A 141 -16.25 7.97 -10.19
CA ARG A 141 -16.94 6.69 -9.93
C ARG A 141 -16.34 5.53 -10.74
N GLY A 142 -16.02 5.78 -12.01
CA GLY A 142 -15.47 4.77 -12.91
C GLY A 142 -14.15 4.18 -12.39
N ILE A 143 -13.21 5.02 -11.96
CA ILE A 143 -11.92 4.55 -11.44
C ILE A 143 -12.07 3.83 -10.09
N CYS A 144 -13.00 4.26 -9.23
CA CYS A 144 -13.28 3.58 -7.97
C CYS A 144 -13.95 2.21 -8.18
N GLU A 145 -14.85 2.09 -9.15
CA GLU A 145 -15.47 0.81 -9.52
C GLU A 145 -14.45 -0.15 -10.15
N GLU A 146 -13.57 0.36 -11.01
CA GLU A 146 -12.43 -0.40 -11.57
C GLU A 146 -11.54 -0.92 -10.43
N ALA A 147 -11.14 -0.05 -9.51
CA ALA A 147 -10.33 -0.41 -8.35
C ALA A 147 -11.02 -1.46 -7.47
N TRP A 148 -12.33 -1.35 -7.26
CA TRP A 148 -13.10 -2.33 -6.48
C TRP A 148 -13.08 -3.72 -7.12
N GLU A 149 -13.36 -3.82 -8.42
CA GLU A 149 -13.31 -5.11 -9.12
C GLU A 149 -11.87 -5.65 -9.17
N TYR A 150 -10.87 -4.77 -9.26
CA TYR A 150 -9.47 -5.13 -9.15
C TYR A 150 -9.17 -5.76 -7.78
N LEU A 151 -9.57 -5.15 -6.66
CA LEU A 151 -9.41 -5.73 -5.31
C LEU A 151 -10.12 -7.08 -5.18
N LYS A 152 -11.32 -7.23 -5.74
CA LYS A 152 -12.07 -8.50 -5.73
C LYS A 152 -11.34 -9.62 -6.47
N LYS A 153 -10.72 -9.32 -7.62
CA LYS A 153 -9.93 -10.28 -8.41
C LYS A 153 -8.79 -10.89 -7.59
N PHE A 154 -8.23 -10.13 -6.65
CA PHE A 154 -7.16 -10.57 -5.75
C PHE A 154 -7.65 -11.00 -4.36
N GLY A 155 -8.96 -11.19 -4.18
CA GLY A 155 -9.52 -11.67 -2.91
C GLY A 155 -9.49 -10.67 -1.75
N LEU A 156 -9.17 -9.39 -2.01
CA LEU A 156 -9.03 -8.37 -0.96
C LEU A 156 -10.36 -7.76 -0.52
N CYS A 157 -11.38 -7.75 -1.38
CA CYS A 157 -12.74 -7.31 -1.04
C CYS A 157 -13.75 -8.46 -0.87
N ASN A 158 -13.27 -9.69 -0.99
CA ASN A 158 -14.09 -10.91 -0.87
C ASN A 158 -13.60 -11.72 0.33
N LYS A 159 -14.06 -11.38 1.54
CA LYS A 159 -14.09 -12.36 2.62
C LYS A 159 -15.50 -12.47 3.19
N LYS A 160 -15.95 -13.73 3.15
CA LYS A 160 -17.12 -14.31 3.79
C LYS A 160 -17.12 -14.05 5.29
#